data_AF-A0A401FXT5-F1
#
_entry.id   AF-A0A401FXT5-F1
#
_cell.length_a   1.000
_cell.length_b   1.000
_cell.length_c   1.000
_cell.angle_alpha   90.00
_cell.angle_beta   90.00
_cell.angle_gamma   90.00
#
_symmetry.space_group_name_H-M   'P 1'
#
loop_
_entity.id
_entity.type
_entity.pdbx_description
1 polymer ?
#
loop_
_entity_poly.entity_id
_entity_poly.type
_entity_poly.pdbx_seq_one_letter_code
_entity_poly.pdbx_strand_id
1 'polypeptide(L)'
;MGVFKEETETKRVIFNVRLDLAQRLEAAKKEARSFGKKLDVDGSIDIALEKFLKKAEKKIAEMKKKKGNAEPLIIGGSSDGSGPEPAETEEA
;
A
#
# COMPACT_ATOMS: atom_id res chain seq x y z
N MET A 1 -26.96 11.07 11.76
CA MET A 1 -25.74 10.92 10.92
C MET A 1 -25.23 9.51 11.12
N GLY A 2 -25.52 8.61 10.18
CA GLY A 2 -25.07 7.23 10.23
C GLY A 2 -23.56 7.19 10.01
N VAL A 3 -22.83 6.62 10.95
CA VAL A 3 -21.40 6.34 10.81
C VAL A 3 -21.29 5.25 9.74
N PHE A 4 -20.99 5.64 8.50
CA PHE A 4 -20.60 4.70 7.46
C PHE A 4 -19.34 4.00 7.94
N LYS A 5 -19.42 2.69 8.22
CA LYS A 5 -18.24 1.86 8.40
C LYS A 5 -17.52 1.87 7.05
N GLU A 6 -16.31 2.43 7.01
CA GLU A 6 -15.42 2.26 5.86
C GLU A 6 -15.23 0.76 5.64
N GLU A 7 -15.84 0.22 4.59
CA GLU A 7 -15.65 -1.17 4.21
C GLU A 7 -14.19 -1.33 3.80
N THR A 8 -13.43 -2.11 4.57
CA THR A 8 -12.04 -2.39 4.25
C THR A 8 -12.01 -3.36 3.07
N GLU A 9 -11.78 -2.83 1.87
CA GLU A 9 -11.60 -3.64 0.67
C GLU A 9 -10.35 -4.52 0.80
N THR A 10 -10.51 -5.83 0.67
CA THR A 10 -9.39 -6.78 0.72
C THR A 10 -9.19 -7.43 -0.64
N LYS A 11 -7.93 -7.55 -1.08
CA LYS A 11 -7.55 -8.28 -2.29
C LYS A 11 -6.66 -9.46 -1.91
N ARG A 12 -6.99 -10.65 -2.41
CA ARG A 12 -6.17 -11.84 -2.21
C ARG A 12 -4.93 -11.76 -3.10
N VAL A 13 -3.75 -11.90 -2.49
CA VAL A 13 -2.47 -11.98 -3.20
C VAL A 13 -1.85 -13.36 -2.95
N ILE A 14 -1.38 -14.01 -4.01
CA ILE A 14 -0.68 -15.29 -3.95
C ILE A 14 0.73 -15.05 -4.47
N PHE A 15 1.73 -15.42 -3.67
CA PHE A 15 3.13 -15.30 -4.04
C PHE A 15 3.90 -16.57 -3.65
N ASN A 16 4.96 -16.83 -4.40
CA ASN A 16 5.85 -17.93 -4.11
C ASN A 16 6.85 -17.50 -3.04
N VAL A 17 7.06 -18.34 -2.04
CA VAL A 17 8.10 -18.20 -1.02
C VAL A 17 9.14 -19.30 -1.17
N ARG A 18 10.34 -19.05 -0.66
CA ARG A 18 11.39 -20.07 -0.62
C ARG A 18 10.94 -21.25 0.23
N LEU A 19 11.30 -22.46 -0.19
CA LEU A 19 10.85 -23.71 0.43
C LEU A 19 11.24 -23.81 1.91
N ASP A 20 12.44 -23.35 2.27
CA ASP A 20 12.93 -23.32 3.65
C ASP A 20 12.04 -22.44 4.56
N LEU A 21 11.61 -21.27 4.06
CA LEU A 21 10.71 -20.38 4.79
C LEU A 21 9.30 -20.97 4.92
N ALA A 22 8.80 -21.63 3.87
CA ALA A 22 7.51 -22.30 3.91
C ALA A 22 7.49 -23.41 4.97
N GLN A 23 8.52 -24.27 4.98
CA GLN A 23 8.64 -25.36 5.94
C GLN A 23 8.74 -24.84 7.39
N ARG A 24 9.53 -23.78 7.61
CA ARG A 24 9.63 -23.14 8.93
C ARG A 24 8.30 -22.53 9.39
N LEU A 25 7.56 -21.90 8.49
CA LEU A 25 6.24 -21.35 8.79
C LEU A 25 5.25 -22.45 9.18
N GLU A 26 5.24 -23.57 8.46
CA GLU A 26 4.40 -24.72 8.79
C GLU A 26 4.76 -25.35 10.14
N ALA A 27 6.06 -25.52 10.42
CA ALA A 27 6.52 -26.02 11.71
C ALA A 27 6.07 -25.11 12.86
N ALA A 28 6.26 -23.80 12.73
CA ALA A 28 5.82 -22.81 13.72
C ALA A 28 4.29 -22.83 13.93
N LYS A 29 3.50 -23.00 12.85
CA LYS A 29 2.04 -23.15 12.94
C LYS A 29 1.64 -24.42 13.70
N LYS A 30 2.30 -25.55 13.44
CA LYS A 30 2.04 -26.82 14.13
C LYS A 30 2.40 -26.72 15.62
N GLU A 31 3.54 -26.12 15.93
CA GLU A 31 3.99 -25.88 17.29
C GLU A 31 3.01 -24.97 18.05
N ALA A 32 2.62 -23.82 17.49
CA ALA A 32 1.65 -22.94 18.12
C ALA A 32 0.31 -23.65 18.43
N ARG A 33 -0.15 -24.53 17.53
CA ARG A 33 -1.35 -25.34 17.75
C ARG A 33 -1.18 -26.33 18.91
N SER A 34 0.01 -26.89 19.13
CA SER A 34 0.26 -27.74 20.30
C SER A 34 0.13 -26.98 21.63
N PHE A 35 0.34 -25.66 21.61
CA PHE A 35 0.07 -24.76 22.74
C PHE A 35 -1.37 -24.21 22.77
N GLY A 36 -2.27 -24.70 21.92
CA GLY A 36 -3.65 -24.23 21.82
C GLY A 36 -3.80 -22.82 21.23
N LYS A 37 -2.76 -22.31 20.56
CA LYS A 37 -2.75 -20.96 19.96
C LYS A 37 -2.73 -21.02 18.44
N LYS A 38 -3.31 -20.00 17.80
CA LYS A 38 -3.22 -19.79 16.35
C LYS A 38 -2.28 -18.61 16.09
N LEU A 39 -1.32 -18.78 15.18
CA LEU A 39 -0.50 -17.66 14.71
C LEU A 39 -1.32 -16.79 13.76
N ASP A 40 -1.37 -15.49 14.04
CA ASP A 40 -1.93 -14.49 13.14
C ASP A 40 -0.90 -14.13 12.06
N VAL A 41 -0.87 -14.97 11.03
CA VAL A 41 0.08 -14.82 9.92
C VAL A 41 -0.34 -13.68 9.01
N ASP A 42 -1.64 -13.48 8.79
CA ASP A 42 -2.15 -12.46 7.88
C ASP A 42 -1.82 -11.06 8.44
N GLY A 43 -2.15 -10.79 9.70
CA GLY A 43 -1.78 -9.52 10.34
C GLY A 43 -0.27 -9.29 10.41
N SER A 44 0.51 -10.35 10.59
CA SER A 44 1.99 -10.25 10.55
C SER A 44 2.52 -9.91 9.16
N ILE A 45 1.90 -10.44 8.10
CA ILE A 45 2.26 -10.15 6.71
C ILE A 45 1.88 -8.71 6.36
N ASP A 46 0.70 -8.23 6.76
CA ASP A 46 0.25 -6.86 6.51
C ASP A 46 1.22 -5.83 7.09
N ILE A 47 1.64 -6.01 8.35
CA ILE A 47 2.64 -5.15 9.01
C ILE A 47 3.99 -5.21 8.28
N ALA A 48 4.41 -6.38 7.83
CA ALA A 48 5.67 -6.54 7.09
C ALA A 48 5.61 -5.86 5.72
N LEU A 49 4.48 -5.97 5.01
CA LEU A 49 4.22 -5.31 3.74
C LEU A 49 4.21 -3.79 3.90
N GLU A 50 3.52 -3.25 4.89
CA GLU A 50 3.47 -1.81 5.13
C GLU A 50 4.88 -1.23 5.39
N LYS A 51 5.67 -1.92 6.22
CA LYS A 51 7.08 -1.54 6.48
C LYS A 51 7.94 -1.61 5.23
N PHE A 52 7.73 -2.63 4.39
CA PHE A 52 8.44 -2.76 3.12
C PHE A 52 8.06 -1.64 2.16
N LEU A 53 6.76 -1.34 2.00
CA LEU A 53 6.25 -0.28 1.12
C LEU A 53 6.80 1.09 1.52
N LYS A 54 6.76 1.46 2.81
CA LYS A 54 7.36 2.72 3.29
C LYS A 54 8.84 2.85 2.92
N LYS A 55 9.60 1.75 2.98
CA LYS A 55 11.01 1.73 2.57
C LYS A 55 11.16 1.83 1.05
N ALA A 56 10.32 1.12 0.30
CA ALA A 56 10.33 1.13 -1.16
C ALA A 56 9.98 2.51 -1.70
N GLU A 57 8.93 3.15 -1.18
CA GLU A 57 8.51 4.51 -1.51
C GLU A 57 9.62 5.53 -1.24
N LYS A 58 10.25 5.45 -0.07
CA LYS A 58 11.39 6.33 0.26
C LYS A 58 12.54 6.16 -0.74
N LYS A 59 12.89 4.92 -1.07
CA LYS A 59 13.94 4.65 -2.08
C LYS A 59 13.54 5.15 -3.47
N ILE A 60 12.30 4.98 -3.88
CA ILE A 60 11.78 5.48 -5.15
C ILE A 60 11.85 7.02 -5.16
N ALA A 61 11.46 7.69 -4.08
CA ALA A 61 11.55 9.14 -3.96
C ALA A 61 13.00 9.64 -4.04
N GLU A 62 13.95 8.96 -3.39
CA GLU A 62 15.38 9.27 -3.50
C GLU A 62 15.91 9.08 -4.94
N MET A 63 15.48 8.02 -5.63
CA MET A 63 15.84 7.79 -7.03
C MET A 63 15.24 8.85 -7.96
N LYS A 64 13.98 9.27 -7.74
CA LYS A 64 13.33 10.35 -8.49
C LYS A 64 14.05 11.69 -8.31
N LYS A 65 14.42 12.03 -7.06
CA LYS A 65 15.21 13.24 -6.75
C LYS A 65 16.58 13.23 -7.42
N LYS A 66 17.27 12.08 -7.48
CA LYS A 66 18.58 11.94 -8.14
C LYS A 66 18.49 12.01 -9.67
N LYS A 67 17.34 11.67 -10.27
CA LYS A 67 17.12 11.71 -11.73
C LYS A 67 16.64 13.06 -12.26
N GLY A 68 16.55 14.10 -11.44
CA GLY A 68 16.24 15.46 -11.90
C GLY A 68 14.77 15.72 -12.29
N ASN A 69 13.85 14.78 -12.07
CA ASN A 69 12.43 15.05 -12.24
C ASN A 69 11.83 15.48 -10.90
N ALA A 70 11.87 16.79 -10.66
CA ALA A 70 10.98 17.44 -9.71
C ALA A 70 9.58 17.54 -10.33
N GLU A 71 8.83 16.43 -10.35
CA GLU A 71 7.38 16.54 -10.37
C GLU A 71 6.90 16.50 -8.92
N PRO A 72 6.24 17.56 -8.42
CA PRO A 72 5.64 17.54 -7.10
C PRO A 72 4.53 16.49 -7.13
N LEU A 73 4.68 15.42 -6.35
CA LEU A 73 3.60 14.47 -6.13
C LEU A 73 2.51 15.21 -5.33
N ILE A 74 1.44 15.57 -6.04
CA ILE A 74 0.17 16.00 -5.48
C ILE A 74 -0.31 14.89 -4.54
N ILE A 75 -0.26 15.17 -3.25
CA ILE A 75 -0.89 14.36 -2.22
C ILE A 75 -2.40 14.53 -2.44
N GLY A 76 -3.12 13.41 -2.56
CA GLY A 76 -4.55 13.38 -2.87
C GLY A 76 -5.36 14.43 -2.10
N GLY A 77 -5.84 15.42 -2.83
CA GLY A 77 -6.96 16.27 -2.48
C GLY A 77 -8.05 15.97 -3.50
N SER A 78 -9.22 15.66 -2.97
CA SER A 78 -10.47 15.34 -3.63
C SER A 78 -10.67 16.02 -4.99
N SER A 79 -11.21 15.23 -5.92
CA SER A 79 -11.96 15.69 -7.07
C SER A 79 -12.90 16.84 -6.73
N ASP A 80 -12.58 18.05 -7.19
CA ASP A 80 -13.59 19.05 -7.53
C ASP A 80 -13.18 19.67 -8.87
N GLY A 81 -13.98 19.31 -9.88
CA GLY A 81 -13.83 19.84 -11.22
C GLY A 81 -14.22 21.30 -11.25
N SER A 82 -13.30 22.14 -11.68
CA SER A 82 -13.57 23.47 -12.23
C SER A 82 -12.39 23.80 -13.13
N GLY A 83 -12.47 23.37 -14.39
CA GLY A 83 -11.52 23.80 -15.42
C GLY A 83 -11.71 25.29 -15.71
N PRO A 84 -10.65 26.05 -15.99
CA PRO A 84 -10.79 27.45 -16.41
C PRO A 84 -11.30 27.48 -17.86
N GLU A 85 -12.42 28.17 -18.08
CA GLU A 85 -12.83 28.59 -19.43
C GLU A 85 -11.72 29.46 -20.07
N PRO A 86 -11.32 29.21 -21.32
CA PRO A 86 -10.41 30.09 -22.03
C PRO A 86 -11.16 31.34 -22.53
N ALA A 87 -10.50 32.48 -22.35
CA ALA A 87 -10.95 33.81 -22.75
C ALA A 87 -11.16 33.93 -24.27
N GLU A 88 -12.34 34.40 -24.68
CA GLU A 88 -12.56 34.96 -26.01
C GLU A 88 -12.05 36.41 -26.04
N THR A 89 -10.88 36.60 -26.65
CA THR A 89 -10.49 37.88 -27.27
C THR A 89 -11.13 37.94 -28.64
N GLU A 90 -12.03 38.90 -28.86
CA GLU A 90 -12.40 39.34 -30.20
C GLU A 90 -12.29 40.87 -30.26
N GLU A 91 -11.41 41.32 -31.15
CA GLU A 91 -11.25 42.71 -31.59
C GLU A 91 -12.51 43.21 -32.32
N ALA A 92 -12.94 44.42 -32.00
CA ALA A 92 -13.50 45.40 -32.94
C ALA A 92 -13.49 46.81 -32.33
#